data_AF-A0A2R7K048-F1
#
_entry.id   AF-A0A2R7K048-F1
#
_cell.length_a   1.000
_cell.length_b   1.000
_cell.length_c   1.000
_cell.angle_alpha   90.00
_cell.angle_beta   90.00
_cell.angle_gamma   90.00
#
_symmetry.space_group_name_H-M   'P 1'
#
loop_
_entity.id
_entity.type
_entity.pdbx_description
1 polymer ?
#
loop_
_entity_poly.entity_id
_entity_poly.type
_entity_poly.pdbx_seq_one_letter_code
_entity_poly.pdbx_strand_id
1 'polypeptide(L)'
;FSQNGFTAVRFCEMNENFNHQHQDLRTENNIKYGDLPEFMDFEYLRKNTCSNLATLANLAWSPKAPTSVGIEVKELSNSSTLRWSSPDGKAQNGYQILMRETSSSHWEKTFFTKDTQIEIPYSKDNYFFAVQTVDALGHASLPVFPIPIR
;
A
#
# COMPACT_ATOMS: atom_id res chain seq x y z
N PHE A 1 -2.52 16.96 1.12
CA PHE A 1 -2.72 15.60 1.67
C PHE A 1 -1.71 15.30 2.77
N SER A 2 -0.39 15.43 2.52
CA SER A 2 0.65 15.16 3.53
C SER A 2 0.52 16.03 4.78
N GLN A 3 0.31 17.34 4.62
CA GLN A 3 0.03 18.25 5.75
C GLN A 3 -1.22 17.88 6.56
N ASN A 4 -2.18 17.19 5.95
CA ASN A 4 -3.40 16.72 6.62
C ASN A 4 -3.26 15.29 7.17
N GLY A 5 -2.05 14.72 7.17
CA GLY A 5 -1.79 13.37 7.68
C GLY A 5 -2.31 12.23 6.82
N PHE A 6 -2.73 12.49 5.58
CA PHE A 6 -3.21 11.44 4.68
C PHE A 6 -2.04 10.71 4.01
N THR A 7 -2.01 9.39 4.16
CA THR A 7 -1.17 8.51 3.34
C THR A 7 -1.63 8.59 1.90
N ALA A 8 -0.73 8.95 0.98
CA ALA A 8 -1.03 8.98 -0.44
C ALA A 8 0.21 8.61 -1.27
N VAL A 9 -0.03 8.05 -2.44
CA VAL A 9 0.98 7.81 -3.48
C VAL A 9 0.70 8.76 -4.63
N ARG A 10 1.74 9.46 -5.10
CA ARG A 10 1.64 10.36 -6.25
C ARG A 10 2.39 9.75 -7.43
N PHE A 11 1.72 9.66 -8.56
CA PHE A 11 2.36 9.36 -9.85
C PHE A 11 2.72 10.69 -10.52
N CYS A 12 3.99 10.87 -10.85
CA CYS A 12 4.51 12.05 -11.53
C CYS A 12 5.33 11.63 -12.73
N GLU A 13 5.31 12.47 -13.76
CA GLU A 13 6.37 12.46 -14.76
C GLU A 13 7.62 13.11 -14.16
N MET A 14 8.78 12.48 -14.34
CA MET A 14 10.05 13.04 -13.83
C MET A 14 10.59 14.11 -14.78
N ASN A 15 10.32 13.95 -16.08
CA ASN A 15 10.84 14.83 -17.13
C ASN A 15 9.71 15.75 -17.62
N GLU A 16 9.45 16.81 -16.86
CA GLU A 16 8.42 17.79 -17.19
C GLU A 16 8.78 18.55 -18.47
N ASN A 17 7.81 18.71 -19.38
CA ASN A 17 7.95 19.57 -20.53
C ASN A 17 7.36 20.94 -20.20
N PHE A 18 8.21 21.86 -19.76
CA PHE A 18 7.82 23.22 -19.35
C PHE A 18 7.25 24.09 -20.47
N ASN A 19 7.29 23.67 -21.74
CA ASN A 19 6.53 24.37 -22.77
C ASN A 19 5.03 24.10 -22.62
N HIS A 20 4.65 22.90 -22.18
CA HIS A 20 3.27 22.41 -22.14
C HIS A 20 2.79 22.09 -20.71
N GLN A 21 3.53 22.55 -19.70
CA GLN A 21 3.26 22.37 -18.27
C GLN A 21 3.57 23.66 -17.53
N HIS A 22 2.72 24.08 -16.59
CA HIS A 22 2.92 25.28 -15.76
C HIS A 22 3.04 26.60 -16.54
N GLN A 23 2.40 26.67 -17.72
CA GLN A 23 2.45 27.86 -18.57
C GLN A 23 1.06 28.44 -18.81
N ASP A 24 0.98 29.77 -18.87
CA ASP A 24 -0.16 30.45 -19.46
C ASP A 24 -0.22 30.20 -20.97
N LEU A 25 -1.44 30.17 -21.51
CA LEU A 25 -1.68 30.00 -22.94
C LEU A 25 -1.07 31.16 -23.73
N ARG A 26 -0.03 30.87 -24.52
CA ARG A 26 0.59 31.83 -25.42
C ARG A 26 1.27 31.14 -26.59
N THR A 27 1.57 31.91 -27.62
CA THR A 27 2.44 31.47 -28.71
C THR A 27 3.59 32.46 -28.82
N GLU A 28 4.81 31.95 -28.73
CA GLU A 28 6.02 32.77 -28.78
C GLU A 28 7.07 32.03 -29.62
N ASN A 29 7.71 32.73 -30.55
CA ASN A 29 8.73 32.14 -31.43
C ASN A 29 8.26 30.86 -32.15
N ASN A 30 6.98 30.83 -32.57
CA ASN A 30 6.31 29.66 -33.17
C ASN A 30 6.16 28.43 -32.27
N ILE A 31 6.40 28.56 -30.97
CA ILE A 31 6.14 27.52 -29.96
C ILE A 31 4.82 27.86 -29.28
N LYS A 32 3.91 26.90 -29.22
CA LYS A 32 2.64 27.02 -28.51
C LYS A 32 2.82 26.52 -27.09
N TYR A 33 2.63 27.41 -26.13
CA TYR A 33 2.77 27.13 -24.71
C TYR A 33 1.42 26.89 -24.06
N GLY A 34 1.44 26.11 -22.97
CA GLY A 34 0.30 25.93 -22.07
C GLY A 34 -0.15 24.49 -21.88
N ASP A 35 -0.96 24.27 -20.84
CA ASP A 35 -1.46 22.96 -20.41
C ASP A 35 -2.72 22.59 -21.23
N LEU A 36 -2.52 22.26 -22.50
CA LEU A 36 -3.62 21.98 -23.43
C LEU A 36 -3.86 20.47 -23.64
N PRO A 37 -5.11 20.05 -23.89
CA PRO A 37 -5.42 18.64 -24.17
C PRO A 37 -4.64 18.04 -25.35
N GLU A 38 -4.25 18.83 -26.34
CA GLU A 38 -3.46 18.37 -27.49
C GLU A 38 -2.03 17.92 -27.12
N PHE A 39 -1.51 18.34 -25.96
CA PHE A 39 -0.20 17.93 -25.44
C PHE A 39 -0.30 16.78 -24.43
N MET A 40 -1.51 16.29 -24.14
CA MET A 40 -1.72 15.18 -23.22
C MET A 40 -1.48 13.83 -23.90
N ASP A 41 -0.69 12.98 -23.25
CA ASP A 41 -0.70 11.55 -23.54
C ASP A 41 -1.89 10.89 -22.84
N PHE A 42 -2.97 10.68 -23.60
CA PHE A 42 -4.19 10.05 -23.08
C PHE A 42 -4.01 8.56 -22.75
N GLU A 43 -3.05 7.87 -23.36
CA GLU A 43 -2.77 6.47 -23.04
C GLU A 43 -2.04 6.36 -21.71
N TYR A 44 -1.09 7.25 -21.44
CA TYR A 44 -0.46 7.40 -20.12
C TYR A 44 -1.50 7.78 -19.05
N LEU A 45 -2.37 8.76 -19.33
CA LEU A 45 -3.45 9.15 -18.42
C LEU A 45 -4.37 7.96 -18.12
N ARG A 46 -4.80 7.21 -19.15
CA ARG A 46 -5.64 6.03 -19.01
C ARG A 46 -4.99 4.98 -18.10
N LYS A 47 -3.70 4.67 -18.28
CA LYS A 47 -2.96 3.73 -17.43
C LYS A 47 -2.94 4.18 -15.98
N ASN A 48 -2.61 5.46 -15.72
CA ASN A 48 -2.63 6.01 -14.37
C ASN A 48 -4.02 5.95 -13.73
N THR A 49 -5.07 6.28 -14.49
CA THR A 49 -6.45 6.17 -14.01
C THR A 49 -6.81 4.73 -13.68
N CYS A 50 -6.45 3.76 -14.53
CA CYS A 50 -6.69 2.34 -14.27
C CYS A 50 -5.98 1.86 -13.00
N SER A 51 -4.72 2.26 -12.76
CA SER A 51 -4.00 1.91 -11.54
C SER A 51 -4.69 2.44 -10.29
N ASN A 52 -5.10 3.72 -10.28
CA ASN A 52 -5.84 4.31 -9.17
C ASN A 52 -7.19 3.61 -8.94
N LEU A 53 -7.92 3.32 -10.01
CA LEU A 53 -9.21 2.64 -9.93
C LEU A 53 -9.06 1.23 -9.36
N ALA A 54 -8.06 0.47 -9.80
CA ALA A 54 -7.79 -0.87 -9.29
C ALA A 54 -7.50 -0.86 -7.79
N THR A 55 -6.67 0.08 -7.32
CA THR A 55 -6.39 0.23 -5.88
C THR A 55 -7.63 0.58 -5.08
N LEU A 56 -8.41 1.57 -5.54
CA LEU A 56 -9.63 2.00 -4.84
C LEU A 56 -10.71 0.92 -4.85
N ALA A 57 -10.87 0.19 -5.96
CA ALA A 57 -11.81 -0.93 -6.07
C ALA A 57 -11.44 -2.05 -5.09
N ASN A 58 -10.15 -2.43 -5.02
CA ASN A 58 -9.69 -3.41 -4.04
C ASN A 58 -9.97 -2.95 -2.60
N LEU A 59 -9.68 -1.69 -2.26
CA LEU A 59 -9.92 -1.16 -0.91
C LEU A 59 -11.41 -1.03 -0.58
N ALA A 60 -12.26 -0.71 -1.55
CA ALA A 60 -13.70 -0.62 -1.36
C ALA A 60 -14.33 -2.00 -1.15
N TRP A 61 -13.77 -3.04 -1.78
CA TRP A 61 -14.24 -4.40 -1.63
C TRP A 61 -13.56 -5.16 -0.49
N SER A 62 -12.39 -4.76 0.00
CA SER A 62 -11.71 -5.53 1.04
C SER A 62 -12.42 -5.46 2.39
N PRO A 63 -12.22 -6.46 3.27
CA PRO A 63 -12.58 -6.33 4.68
C PRO A 63 -11.77 -5.19 5.32
N LYS A 64 -12.24 -4.70 6.47
CA LYS A 64 -11.47 -3.72 7.24
C LYS A 64 -10.16 -4.33 7.74
N ALA A 65 -9.14 -3.51 7.91
CA ALA A 65 -7.85 -3.96 8.42
C ALA A 65 -7.94 -4.57 9.83
N PRO A 66 -7.12 -5.59 10.15
CA PRO A 66 -7.11 -6.21 11.46
C PRO A 66 -6.73 -5.19 12.54
N THR A 67 -7.26 -5.38 13.74
CA THR A 67 -7.03 -4.47 14.87
C THR A 67 -6.05 -5.09 15.87
N SER A 68 -5.46 -4.26 16.74
CA SER A 68 -4.59 -4.71 17.83
C SER A 68 -3.46 -5.64 17.35
N VAL A 69 -2.87 -5.33 16.20
CA VAL A 69 -1.79 -6.14 15.62
C VAL A 69 -0.54 -5.99 16.49
N GLY A 70 -0.08 -7.10 17.05
CA GLY A 70 1.03 -7.17 17.97
C GLY A 70 2.07 -8.22 17.57
N ILE A 71 3.31 -7.99 17.96
CA ILE A 71 4.41 -8.94 17.84
C ILE A 71 5.01 -9.23 19.22
N GLU A 72 5.12 -10.51 19.58
CA GLU A 72 5.62 -10.91 20.90
C GLU A 72 7.11 -10.62 21.05
N VAL A 73 7.47 -9.93 22.13
CA VAL A 73 8.87 -9.57 22.44
C VAL A 73 9.40 -10.17 23.75
N LYS A 74 8.60 -11.00 24.41
CA LYS A 74 8.96 -11.57 25.72
C LYS A 74 10.05 -12.64 25.61
N GLU A 75 9.98 -13.47 24.58
CA GLU A 75 10.92 -14.57 24.36
C GLU A 75 12.00 -14.19 23.35
N LEU A 76 13.23 -14.60 23.65
CA LEU A 76 14.36 -14.52 22.75
C LEU A 76 14.36 -15.75 21.86
N SER A 77 13.91 -15.59 20.62
CA SER A 77 13.89 -16.65 19.61
C SER A 77 14.22 -16.10 18.22
N ASN A 78 14.58 -17.00 17.31
CA ASN A 78 14.74 -16.70 15.89
C ASN A 78 13.42 -16.81 15.10
N SER A 79 12.31 -17.02 15.80
CA SER A 79 10.96 -16.98 15.25
C SER A 79 10.23 -15.72 15.74
N SER A 80 9.11 -15.42 15.09
CA SER A 80 8.26 -14.28 15.44
C SER A 80 6.82 -14.74 15.57
N THR A 81 6.24 -14.54 16.74
CA THR A 81 4.82 -14.76 16.97
C THR A 81 4.07 -13.44 16.83
N LEU A 82 3.14 -13.40 15.88
CA LEU A 82 2.23 -12.28 15.66
C LEU A 82 0.83 -12.65 16.15
N ARG A 83 0.13 -11.67 16.73
CA ARG A 83 -1.26 -11.77 17.16
C ARG A 83 -2.04 -10.54 16.73
N TRP A 84 -3.32 -10.71 16.48
CA TRP A 84 -4.21 -9.60 16.14
C TRP A 84 -5.65 -9.93 16.54
N SER A 85 -6.53 -8.96 16.38
CA SER A 85 -7.97 -9.12 16.55
C SER A 85 -8.67 -9.01 15.20
N SER A 86 -9.71 -9.83 15.04
CA SER A 86 -10.60 -9.76 13.88
C SER A 86 -11.21 -8.38 13.76
N PRO A 87 -11.28 -7.79 12.56
CA PRO A 87 -11.98 -6.54 12.33
C PRO A 87 -13.50 -6.71 12.41
N ASP A 88 -14.22 -5.64 12.75
CA ASP A 88 -15.68 -5.60 12.62
C ASP A 88 -16.12 -5.36 11.17
N GLY A 89 -17.30 -5.85 10.82
CA GLY A 89 -17.98 -5.54 9.55
C GLY A 89 -17.96 -6.70 8.56
N LYS A 90 -17.44 -6.47 7.35
CA LYS A 90 -17.42 -7.48 6.27
C LYS A 90 -16.61 -8.69 6.72
N ALA A 91 -17.17 -9.89 6.54
CA ALA A 91 -16.49 -11.13 6.87
C ALA A 91 -15.20 -11.33 6.05
N GLN A 92 -14.11 -11.66 6.74
CA GLN A 92 -12.82 -12.03 6.19
C GLN A 92 -12.73 -13.55 5.97
N ASN A 93 -11.99 -13.96 4.93
CA ASN A 93 -11.66 -15.37 4.67
C ASN A 93 -10.41 -15.81 5.45
N GLY A 94 -9.53 -14.86 5.78
CA GLY A 94 -8.35 -15.08 6.59
C GLY A 94 -7.44 -13.85 6.62
N TYR A 95 -6.18 -14.09 6.95
CA TYR A 95 -5.17 -13.07 7.14
C TYR A 95 -3.92 -13.40 6.33
N GLN A 96 -3.31 -12.36 5.78
CA GLN A 96 -2.05 -12.44 5.09
C GLN A 96 -1.01 -11.62 5.86
N ILE A 97 0.09 -12.28 6.21
CA ILE A 97 1.22 -11.65 6.87
C ILE A 97 2.24 -11.35 5.79
N LEU A 98 2.63 -10.09 5.70
CA LEU A 98 3.63 -9.59 4.78
C LEU A 98 4.97 -9.52 5.52
N MET A 99 6.04 -9.92 4.86
CA MET A 99 7.40 -9.84 5.39
C MET A 99 8.35 -9.27 4.35
N ARG A 100 9.29 -8.43 4.81
CA ARG A 100 10.39 -7.90 4.00
C ARG A 100 11.63 -7.67 4.83
N GLU A 101 12.79 -7.67 4.19
CA GLU A 101 14.03 -7.17 4.79
C GLU A 101 13.91 -5.68 5.17
N THR A 102 14.68 -5.26 6.17
CA THR A 102 14.68 -3.88 6.66
C THR A 102 15.15 -2.87 5.61
N SER A 103 15.99 -3.31 4.67
CA SER A 103 16.52 -2.55 3.53
C SER A 103 15.59 -2.51 2.32
N SER A 104 14.64 -3.45 2.21
CA SER A 104 13.81 -3.61 1.02
C SER A 104 12.64 -2.65 1.02
N SER A 105 12.35 -1.98 -0.09
CA SER A 105 11.20 -1.07 -0.21
C SER A 105 9.88 -1.79 -0.50
N HIS A 106 9.91 -3.09 -0.78
CA HIS A 106 8.75 -3.89 -1.20
C HIS A 106 8.51 -5.05 -0.23
N TRP A 107 7.28 -5.55 -0.16
CA TRP A 107 6.98 -6.81 0.52
C TRP A 107 7.51 -7.98 -0.31
N GLU A 108 8.23 -8.91 0.32
CA GLU A 108 8.98 -9.96 -0.39
C GLU A 108 8.40 -11.35 -0.18
N LYS A 109 7.84 -11.59 1.00
CA LYS A 109 7.20 -12.88 1.34
C LYS A 109 5.83 -12.66 1.94
N THR A 110 4.96 -13.64 1.76
CA THR A 110 3.63 -13.64 2.35
C THR A 110 3.30 -14.99 2.96
N PHE A 111 2.59 -14.97 4.09
CA PHE A 111 2.12 -16.15 4.81
C PHE A 111 0.62 -16.01 5.05
N PHE A 112 -0.15 -17.08 4.86
CA PHE A 112 -1.60 -17.05 5.05
C PHE A 112 -2.02 -17.90 6.24
N THR A 113 -2.98 -17.41 7.02
CA THR A 113 -3.64 -18.17 8.08
C THR A 113 -5.10 -17.76 8.22
N LYS A 114 -5.94 -18.67 8.74
CA LYS A 114 -7.31 -18.34 9.15
C LYS A 114 -7.40 -17.95 10.63
N ASP A 115 -6.37 -18.28 11.40
CA ASP A 115 -6.30 -17.97 12.82
C ASP A 115 -5.90 -16.51 13.05
N THR A 116 -6.13 -16.01 14.25
CA THR A 116 -5.74 -14.66 14.68
C THR A 116 -4.34 -14.60 15.29
N GLN A 117 -3.57 -15.67 15.12
CA GLN A 117 -2.16 -15.74 15.50
C GLN A 117 -1.39 -16.54 14.45
N ILE A 118 -0.08 -16.28 14.35
CA ILE A 118 0.84 -17.15 13.60
C ILE A 118 2.25 -17.03 14.18
N GLU A 119 2.99 -18.14 14.19
CA GLU A 119 4.43 -18.12 14.39
C GLU A 119 5.14 -18.26 13.03
N ILE A 120 6.08 -17.37 12.77
CA ILE A 120 6.86 -17.33 11.54
C ILE A 120 8.32 -17.64 11.88
N PRO A 121 9.01 -18.54 11.15
CA PRO A 121 10.40 -18.91 11.42
C PRO A 121 11.41 -17.86 10.91
N TYR A 122 11.15 -16.58 11.22
CA TYR A 122 12.00 -15.44 10.92
C TYR A 122 12.06 -14.50 12.12
N SER A 123 13.25 -13.99 12.43
CA SER A 123 13.45 -13.12 13.59
C SER A 123 12.88 -11.72 13.33
N LYS A 124 12.13 -11.21 14.32
CA LYS A 124 11.61 -9.85 14.41
C LYS A 124 12.68 -8.77 14.38
N ASP A 125 13.93 -9.12 14.69
CA ASP A 125 15.04 -8.17 14.70
C ASP A 125 15.62 -7.94 13.29
N ASN A 126 15.35 -8.85 12.35
CA ASN A 126 15.93 -8.85 11.01
C ASN A 126 14.93 -8.43 9.91
N TYR A 127 13.63 -8.53 10.19
CA TYR A 127 12.57 -8.35 9.19
C TYR A 127 11.47 -7.44 9.69
N PHE A 128 10.84 -6.73 8.76
CA PHE A 128 9.57 -6.08 9.02
C PHE A 128 8.42 -7.03 8.71
N PHE A 129 7.39 -6.94 9.53
CA PHE A 129 6.14 -7.67 9.36
C PHE A 129 4.97 -6.69 9.28
N ALA A 130 3.91 -7.09 8.58
CA ALA A 130 2.60 -6.45 8.67
C ALA A 130 1.51 -7.49 8.47
N VAL A 131 0.30 -7.23 8.97
CA VAL A 131 -0.85 -8.11 8.83
C VAL A 131 -1.96 -7.39 8.09
N GLN A 132 -2.58 -8.06 7.11
CA GLN A 132 -3.77 -7.59 6.41
C GLN A 132 -4.85 -8.68 6.41
N THR A 133 -6.11 -8.28 6.38
CA THR A 133 -7.23 -9.21 6.18
C THR A 133 -7.46 -9.42 4.69
N VAL A 134 -7.93 -10.60 4.32
CA VAL A 134 -8.25 -10.93 2.93
C VAL A 134 -9.63 -11.59 2.86
N ASP A 135 -10.46 -11.20 1.89
CA ASP A 135 -11.74 -11.87 1.63
C ASP A 135 -11.59 -13.13 0.77
N ALA A 136 -12.70 -13.83 0.51
CA ALA A 136 -12.68 -15.08 -0.26
C ALA A 136 -12.31 -14.87 -1.74
N LEU A 137 -12.40 -13.64 -2.24
CA LEU A 137 -12.04 -13.27 -3.61
C LEU A 137 -10.61 -12.72 -3.71
N GLY A 138 -9.90 -12.58 -2.59
CA GLY A 138 -8.52 -12.11 -2.54
C GLY A 138 -8.36 -10.60 -2.33
N HIS A 139 -9.44 -9.86 -2.05
CA HIS A 139 -9.32 -8.43 -1.78
C HIS A 139 -8.68 -8.19 -0.41
N ALA A 140 -7.54 -7.52 -0.40
CA ALA A 140 -6.75 -7.27 0.81
C ALA A 140 -7.03 -5.88 1.40
N SER A 141 -7.09 -5.81 2.72
CA SER A 141 -7.13 -4.53 3.45
C SER A 141 -5.79 -3.80 3.37
N LEU A 142 -5.73 -2.60 3.95
CA LEU A 142 -4.44 -2.00 4.26
C LEU A 142 -3.65 -2.90 5.22
N PRO A 143 -2.33 -3.06 5.00
CA PRO A 143 -1.46 -3.77 5.93
C PRO A 143 -1.20 -2.93 7.18
N VAL A 144 -1.22 -3.58 8.34
CA VAL A 144 -1.00 -2.96 9.64
C VAL A 144 0.31 -3.47 10.21
N PHE A 145 1.23 -2.56 10.50
CA PHE A 145 2.47 -2.89 11.20
C PHE A 145 2.16 -3.26 12.66
N PRO A 146 2.79 -4.32 13.20
CA PRO A 146 2.59 -4.71 14.59
C PRO A 146 3.24 -3.72 15.55
N ILE A 147 2.68 -3.62 16.75
CA ILE A 147 3.34 -3.01 17.89
C ILE A 147 3.92 -4.09 18.83
N PRO A 148 4.98 -3.81 19.60
CA PRO A 148 5.49 -4.75 20.58
C PRO A 148 4.43 -5.08 21.64
N ILE A 149 4.21 -6.38 21.91
CA ILE A 149 3.37 -6.87 23.01
C ILE A 149 4.18 -7.79 23.93
N ARG A 150 3.89 -7.73 25.23
CA ARG A 150 4.56 -8.49 26.29
C ARG A 150 3.65 -9.56 26.87
#